data_AF-A0A7L4ZUC4-F1
#
_entry.id   AF-A0A7L4ZUC4-F1
#
_cell.length_a   1.000
_cell.length_b   1.000
_cell.length_c   1.000
_cell.angle_alpha   90.00
_cell.angle_beta   90.00
_cell.angle_gamma   90.00
#
_symmetry.space_group_name_H-M   'P 1'
#
loop_
_entity.id
_entity.type
_entity.pdbx_description
1 polymer ?
#
loop_
_entity_poly.entity_id
_entity_poly.type
_entity_poly.pdbx_seq_one_letter_code
_entity_poly.pdbx_strand_id
1 'polypeptide(L)'
;MKIEFTELNYNMKHVAAFKWMALFFVIVTFSSCSNKSERDAVVKVANEFGGSVTGTIGYVKTTEKFKKSGKYFQLLVEDLDASFFNYYSDLRVPASKSAFIFFDNIKKDEFNYDFIRVIYRYSLREEIYEYSVNDLLFFKNNESVVGKMVKAMCNGNCMIVSKYFDKNVFNQYAVNRICDSLRVFDNAVKGNRLIVDIKGFDVVSAKPHAIKVFTVVKAAKLSKAISVIIEPDNGSRFIAGLYISNTFVKK
;
A
#
# COMPACT_ATOMS: atom_id res chain seq x y z
N MET A 1 22.54 47.65 13.73
CA MET A 1 21.08 47.65 13.54
C MET A 1 20.51 46.53 14.40
N LYS A 2 19.75 46.91 15.42
CA LYS A 2 19.30 46.08 16.55
C LYS A 2 17.86 45.63 16.24
N ILE A 3 17.58 44.34 16.31
CA ILE A 3 16.19 43.84 16.38
C ILE A 3 16.16 42.81 17.52
N GLU A 4 15.48 43.22 18.59
CA GLU A 4 15.17 42.47 19.80
C GLU A 4 13.97 41.56 19.55
N PHE A 5 13.96 40.36 20.14
CA PHE A 5 12.75 39.57 20.31
C PHE A 5 12.41 39.50 21.79
N THR A 6 11.28 40.11 22.13
CA THR A 6 10.66 40.16 23.44
C THR A 6 10.08 38.79 23.79
N GLU A 7 10.43 38.27 24.96
CA GLU A 7 9.76 37.12 25.57
C GLU A 7 8.34 37.51 25.99
N LEU A 8 7.33 36.95 25.33
CA LEU A 8 5.95 36.99 25.81
C LEU A 8 5.71 35.83 26.77
N ASN A 9 5.73 36.16 28.05
CA ASN A 9 5.37 35.30 29.15
C ASN A 9 3.83 35.15 29.18
N TYR A 10 3.29 34.16 28.46
CA TYR A 10 1.86 33.85 28.48
C TYR A 10 1.57 32.63 29.36
N ASN A 11 1.07 32.92 30.55
CA ASN A 11 0.50 31.97 31.49
C ASN A 11 -0.90 31.58 30.98
N MET A 12 -1.04 30.42 30.33
CA MET A 12 -2.36 29.88 29.94
C MET A 12 -2.58 28.46 30.46
N LYS A 13 -3.22 28.40 31.64
CA LYS A 13 -4.08 27.27 32.03
C LYS A 13 -5.30 27.20 31.09
N HIS A 14 -5.14 26.71 29.87
CA HIS A 14 -6.26 26.22 29.04
C HIS A 14 -5.78 25.18 28.02
N VAL A 15 -5.15 24.11 28.53
CA VAL A 15 -4.84 22.90 27.75
C VAL A 15 -6.09 22.02 27.71
N ALA A 16 -7.02 22.30 26.79
CA ALA A 16 -8.08 21.34 26.44
C ALA A 16 -8.78 21.60 25.09
N ALA A 17 -8.72 22.81 24.52
CA ALA A 17 -9.52 23.14 23.33
C ALA A 17 -8.72 23.31 22.03
N PHE A 18 -7.38 23.29 22.07
CA PHE A 18 -6.54 23.61 20.90
C PHE A 18 -6.07 22.38 20.09
N LYS A 19 -6.71 21.22 20.26
CA LYS A 19 -6.36 19.96 19.55
C LYS A 19 -7.22 19.66 18.32
N TRP A 20 -8.22 20.49 18.01
CA TRP A 20 -9.17 20.24 16.91
C TRP A 20 -9.05 21.22 15.73
N MET A 21 -8.03 22.09 15.72
CA MET A 21 -7.84 23.12 14.69
C MET A 21 -6.47 23.04 13.97
N ALA A 22 -5.80 21.89 14.07
CA ALA A 22 -4.62 21.55 13.27
C ALA A 22 -4.95 20.48 12.20
N LEU A 23 -6.23 20.41 11.80
CA LEU A 23 -6.72 19.60 10.70
C LEU A 23 -6.92 20.55 9.51
N PHE A 24 -6.34 20.22 8.35
CA PHE A 24 -6.44 20.94 7.06
C PHE A 24 -5.51 22.15 6.84
N PHE A 25 -4.20 21.91 6.83
CA PHE A 25 -3.32 22.64 5.90
C PHE A 25 -2.65 21.65 4.95
N VAL A 26 -3.46 21.05 4.07
CA VAL A 26 -2.96 20.33 2.90
C VAL A 26 -2.55 21.40 1.88
N ILE A 27 -1.30 21.85 1.94
CA ILE A 27 -0.74 22.78 0.95
C ILE A 27 -0.38 21.97 -0.28
N VAL A 28 -1.25 21.98 -1.29
CA VAL A 28 -0.93 21.38 -2.59
C VAL A 28 -0.40 22.47 -3.53
N THR A 29 0.92 22.57 -3.67
CA THR A 29 1.58 23.46 -4.61
C THR A 29 1.63 22.80 -6.00
N PHE A 30 0.78 23.25 -6.92
CA PHE A 30 0.76 22.78 -8.31
C PHE A 30 1.60 23.73 -9.19
N SER A 31 2.84 23.36 -9.48
CA SER A 31 3.75 24.16 -10.34
C SER A 31 3.83 23.70 -11.79
N SER A 32 2.91 22.83 -12.26
CA SER A 32 2.86 22.37 -13.65
C SER A 32 1.44 21.95 -14.01
N CYS A 33 1.06 21.98 -15.30
CA CYS A 33 -0.27 21.68 -15.83
C CYS A 33 -0.74 20.23 -15.54
N SER A 34 -1.07 19.90 -14.29
CA SER A 34 -1.76 18.64 -13.96
C SER A 34 -3.24 18.77 -14.31
N ASN A 35 -3.82 17.76 -14.95
CA ASN A 35 -5.27 17.75 -15.18
C ASN A 35 -6.03 17.54 -13.85
N LYS A 36 -7.35 17.78 -13.86
CA LYS A 36 -8.17 17.70 -12.63
C LYS A 36 -8.12 16.31 -11.99
N SER A 37 -8.08 15.25 -12.78
CA SER A 37 -8.08 13.87 -12.28
C SER A 37 -6.79 13.51 -11.56
N GLU A 38 -5.62 13.93 -12.05
CA GLU A 38 -4.34 13.76 -11.35
C GLU A 38 -4.34 14.46 -9.99
N ARG A 39 -4.89 15.67 -9.94
CA ARG A 39 -5.06 16.43 -8.69
C ARG A 39 -5.93 15.69 -7.70
N ASP A 40 -7.11 15.22 -8.14
CA ASP A 40 -8.03 14.47 -7.27
C ASP A 40 -7.40 13.16 -6.80
N ALA A 41 -6.60 12.51 -7.65
CA ALA A 41 -5.85 11.31 -7.30
C ALA A 41 -4.74 11.58 -6.26
N VAL A 42 -3.98 12.67 -6.39
CA VAL A 42 -2.98 13.11 -5.38
C VAL A 42 -3.65 13.37 -4.04
N VAL A 43 -4.80 14.06 -4.03
CA VAL A 43 -5.55 14.33 -2.79
C VAL A 43 -5.99 13.03 -2.12
N LYS A 44 -6.40 12.01 -2.88
CA LYS A 44 -6.72 10.69 -2.31
C LYS A 44 -5.51 10.02 -1.66
N VAL A 45 -4.32 10.16 -2.24
CA VAL A 45 -3.08 9.66 -1.62
C VAL A 45 -2.81 10.39 -0.30
N ALA A 46 -2.93 11.71 -0.27
CA ALA A 46 -2.74 12.51 0.94
C ALA A 46 -3.74 12.13 2.05
N ASN A 47 -5.02 11.91 1.68
CA ASN A 47 -6.05 11.52 2.63
C ASN A 47 -5.83 10.12 3.25
N GLU A 48 -5.19 9.20 2.52
CA GLU A 48 -4.93 7.84 3.02
C GLU A 48 -3.79 7.81 4.04
N PHE A 49 -2.70 8.53 3.78
CA PHE A 49 -1.46 8.41 4.57
C PHE A 49 -1.19 9.60 5.49
N GLY A 50 -1.92 10.70 5.33
CA GLY A 50 -1.59 11.98 5.94
C GLY A 50 -0.38 12.64 5.28
N GLY A 51 0.14 13.69 5.93
CA GLY A 51 1.26 14.48 5.43
C GLY A 51 0.91 15.37 4.24
N SER A 52 1.95 15.89 3.60
CA SER A 52 1.87 16.68 2.37
C SER A 52 2.21 15.80 1.18
N VAL A 53 1.39 15.85 0.12
CA VAL A 53 1.65 15.10 -1.13
C VAL A 53 1.64 16.07 -2.30
N THR A 54 2.75 16.11 -3.04
CA THR A 54 2.87 16.89 -4.27
C THR A 54 3.06 15.99 -5.48
N GLY A 55 2.46 16.39 -6.60
CA GLY A 55 2.50 15.66 -7.86
C GLY A 55 3.34 16.41 -8.89
N THR A 56 4.29 15.73 -9.53
CA THR A 56 5.11 16.29 -10.62
C THR A 56 5.26 15.29 -11.76
N ILE A 57 5.32 15.78 -13.00
CA ILE A 57 5.58 14.93 -14.17
C ILE A 57 7.07 15.01 -14.47
N GLY A 58 7.68 13.86 -14.72
CA GLY A 58 9.09 13.78 -15.10
C GLY A 58 9.33 12.79 -16.23
N TYR A 59 10.57 12.77 -16.70
CA TYR A 59 11.05 11.85 -17.72
C TYR A 59 12.46 11.39 -17.34
N VAL A 60 12.71 10.10 -17.46
CA VAL A 60 14.04 9.53 -17.26
C VAL A 60 14.37 8.57 -18.40
N LYS A 61 15.59 8.66 -18.91
CA LYS A 61 16.15 7.71 -19.86
C LYS A 61 17.43 7.16 -19.25
N THR A 62 17.45 5.85 -18.98
CA THR A 62 18.60 5.19 -18.36
C THR A 62 18.89 3.86 -19.05
N THR A 63 20.17 3.50 -19.10
CA THR A 63 20.65 2.20 -19.58
C THR A 63 20.95 1.24 -18.42
N GLU A 64 20.75 1.69 -17.18
CA GLU A 64 20.99 0.87 -16.00
C GLU A 64 20.02 -0.30 -15.92
N LYS A 65 20.58 -1.49 -15.68
CA LYS A 65 19.79 -2.71 -15.48
C LYS A 65 18.89 -2.52 -14.26
N PHE A 66 17.61 -2.88 -14.40
CA PHE A 66 16.57 -2.81 -13.36
C PHE A 66 16.02 -1.42 -13.02
N LYS A 67 16.53 -0.33 -13.60
CA LYS A 67 15.87 0.99 -13.49
C LYS A 67 14.82 1.18 -14.58
N LYS A 68 13.71 1.83 -14.25
CA LYS A 68 12.67 2.14 -15.24
C LYS A 68 13.09 3.34 -16.08
N SER A 69 12.82 3.27 -17.39
CA SER A 69 12.95 4.38 -18.33
C SER A 69 11.55 4.77 -18.81
N GLY A 70 11.35 6.05 -19.11
CA GLY A 70 10.10 6.57 -19.62
C GLY A 70 9.62 7.83 -18.92
N LYS A 71 8.40 8.22 -19.26
CA LYS A 71 7.65 9.30 -18.61
C LYS A 71 7.03 8.78 -17.32
N TYR A 72 7.15 9.54 -16.24
CA TYR A 72 6.61 9.16 -14.95
C TYR A 72 5.82 10.28 -14.28
N PHE A 73 4.89 9.88 -13.42
CA PHE A 73 4.32 10.77 -12.43
C PHE A 73 5.00 10.53 -11.08
N GLN A 74 5.49 11.58 -10.45
CA GLN A 74 6.16 11.56 -9.16
C GLN A 74 5.21 12.07 -8.08
N LEU A 75 4.97 11.21 -7.10
CA LEU A 75 4.31 11.51 -5.83
C LEU A 75 5.40 11.75 -4.79
N LEU A 76 5.61 13.00 -4.40
CA LEU A 76 6.48 13.35 -3.29
C LEU A 76 5.63 13.47 -2.03
N VAL A 77 5.91 12.61 -1.05
CA VAL A 77 5.22 12.54 0.23
C VAL A 77 6.16 13.02 1.34
N GLU A 78 5.73 14.06 2.04
CA GLU A 78 6.50 14.78 3.07
C GLU A 78 5.64 14.98 4.32
N ASP A 79 6.25 15.51 5.39
CA ASP A 79 5.56 15.87 6.64
C ASP A 79 4.80 14.72 7.30
N LEU A 80 5.32 13.50 7.15
CA LEU A 80 4.75 12.30 7.78
C LEU A 80 5.03 12.29 9.29
N ASP A 81 4.03 11.88 10.06
CA ASP A 81 4.16 11.75 11.51
C ASP A 81 5.05 10.56 11.93
N ALA A 82 5.58 10.60 13.16
CA ALA A 82 6.40 9.50 13.67
C ALA A 82 5.63 8.17 13.76
N SER A 83 4.30 8.21 13.93
CA SER A 83 3.45 7.01 13.95
C SER A 83 3.42 6.29 12.61
N PHE A 84 3.57 6.99 11.49
CA PHE A 84 3.66 6.40 10.16
C PHE A 84 4.83 5.42 10.08
N PHE A 85 6.02 5.85 10.52
CA PHE A 85 7.22 5.02 10.52
C PHE A 85 7.17 3.90 11.57
N ASN A 86 6.46 4.10 12.68
CA ASN A 86 6.20 3.03 13.64
C ASN A 86 5.24 1.97 13.08
N TYR A 87 4.31 2.38 12.21
CA TYR A 87 3.33 1.49 11.58
C TYR A 87 3.92 0.73 10.39
N TYR A 88 4.73 1.41 9.56
CA TYR A 88 5.36 0.85 8.36
C TYR A 88 6.86 0.65 8.57
N SER A 89 7.25 -0.57 8.91
CA SER A 89 8.66 -0.96 8.99
C SER A 89 9.34 -1.14 7.62
N ASP A 90 8.55 -1.27 6.55
CA ASP A 90 9.00 -1.32 5.16
C ASP A 90 8.15 -0.34 4.33
N LEU A 91 8.79 0.69 3.80
CA LEU A 91 8.12 1.76 3.03
C LEU A 91 7.69 1.31 1.63
N ARG A 92 8.08 0.12 1.15
CA ARG A 92 7.53 -0.47 -0.08
C ARG A 92 6.02 -0.65 0.00
N VAL A 93 5.51 -1.04 1.18
CA VAL A 93 4.07 -1.28 1.37
C VAL A 93 3.24 0.00 1.20
N PRO A 94 3.49 1.09 1.96
CA PRO A 94 2.74 2.32 1.74
C PRO A 94 3.06 2.95 0.37
N ALA A 95 4.29 2.84 -0.14
CA ALA A 95 4.63 3.38 -1.48
C ALA A 95 3.80 2.72 -2.59
N SER A 96 3.71 1.39 -2.61
CA SER A 96 2.94 0.66 -3.62
C SER A 96 1.45 0.99 -3.55
N LYS A 97 0.93 1.20 -2.34
CA LYS A 97 -0.46 1.60 -2.12
C LYS A 97 -0.70 3.05 -2.54
N SER A 98 0.22 3.98 -2.29
CA SER A 98 0.16 5.34 -2.83
C SER A 98 0.12 5.33 -4.36
N ALA A 99 1.01 4.58 -4.99
CA ALA A 99 1.04 4.43 -6.45
C ALA A 99 -0.28 3.82 -6.98
N PHE A 100 -0.81 2.81 -6.31
CA PHE A 100 -2.08 2.19 -6.69
C PHE A 100 -3.27 3.13 -6.53
N ILE A 101 -3.38 3.87 -5.42
CA ILE A 101 -4.45 4.85 -5.21
C ILE A 101 -4.39 5.91 -6.32
N PHE A 102 -3.20 6.41 -6.66
CA PHE A 102 -3.09 7.37 -7.75
C PHE A 102 -3.53 6.76 -9.09
N PHE A 103 -3.00 5.58 -9.43
CA PHE A 103 -3.34 4.86 -10.66
C PHE A 103 -4.82 4.56 -10.80
N ASP A 104 -5.47 4.07 -9.74
CA ASP A 104 -6.87 3.64 -9.77
C ASP A 104 -7.86 4.79 -9.88
N ASN A 105 -7.40 6.02 -9.56
CA ASN A 105 -8.23 7.21 -9.55
C ASN A 105 -8.04 8.13 -10.77
N ILE A 106 -7.24 7.70 -11.74
CA ILE A 106 -7.10 8.37 -13.03
C ILE A 106 -7.85 7.56 -14.08
N LYS A 107 -8.56 8.25 -14.98
CA LYS A 107 -9.26 7.56 -16.05
C LYS A 107 -8.26 6.95 -17.03
N LYS A 108 -8.60 5.80 -17.61
CA LYS A 108 -7.69 5.01 -18.46
C LYS A 108 -7.19 5.79 -19.69
N ASP A 109 -8.02 6.66 -20.24
CA ASP A 109 -7.74 7.53 -21.38
C ASP A 109 -6.88 8.77 -21.03
N GLU A 110 -6.83 9.14 -19.75
CA GLU A 110 -6.03 10.25 -19.23
C GLU A 110 -4.64 9.79 -18.72
N PHE A 111 -4.45 8.47 -18.53
CA PHE A 111 -3.21 7.91 -18.01
C PHE A 111 -2.14 7.75 -19.11
N ASN A 112 -1.14 8.64 -19.11
CA ASN A 112 -0.05 8.66 -20.10
C ASN A 112 1.33 8.67 -19.41
N TYR A 113 1.57 7.66 -18.57
CA TYR A 113 2.83 7.44 -17.85
C TYR A 113 3.27 5.99 -18.00
N ASP A 114 4.58 5.75 -18.03
CA ASP A 114 5.16 4.40 -18.06
C ASP A 114 5.22 3.80 -16.65
N PHE A 115 5.41 4.64 -15.64
CA PHE A 115 5.46 4.25 -14.23
C PHE A 115 5.11 5.41 -13.28
N ILE A 116 4.82 5.07 -12.03
CA ILE A 116 4.65 6.01 -10.92
C ILE A 116 5.87 5.91 -10.02
N ARG A 117 6.47 7.06 -9.72
CA ARG A 117 7.55 7.20 -8.74
C ARG A 117 6.97 7.74 -7.44
N VAL A 118 7.20 7.06 -6.33
CA VAL A 118 6.84 7.53 -4.99
C VAL A 118 8.11 7.86 -4.24
N ILE A 119 8.18 9.07 -3.73
CA ILE A 119 9.31 9.57 -2.95
C ILE A 119 8.82 9.88 -1.55
N TYR A 120 9.38 9.22 -0.55
CA TYR A 120 9.21 9.61 0.85
C TYR A 120 10.38 10.48 1.25
N ARG A 121 10.12 11.72 1.66
CA ARG A 121 11.14 12.60 2.25
C ARG A 121 10.82 12.83 3.71
N TYR A 122 11.78 12.50 4.57
CA TYR A 122 11.66 12.68 6.02
C TYR A 122 13.02 12.94 6.62
N SER A 123 13.09 13.92 7.52
CA SER A 123 14.35 14.42 8.07
C SER A 123 15.34 14.79 6.95
N LEU A 124 16.49 14.10 6.86
CA LEU A 124 17.51 14.26 5.81
C LEU A 124 17.56 13.07 4.85
N ARG A 125 16.53 12.22 4.83
CA ARG A 125 16.47 11.02 4.02
C ARG A 125 15.44 11.17 2.91
N GLU A 126 15.77 10.55 1.78
CA GLU A 126 14.88 10.40 0.64
C GLU A 126 14.89 8.93 0.23
N GLU A 127 13.70 8.31 0.17
CA GLU A 127 13.53 6.95 -0.32
C GLU A 127 12.63 6.95 -1.55
N ILE A 128 13.11 6.32 -2.63
CA ILE A 128 12.47 6.34 -3.95
C ILE A 128 12.01 4.94 -4.31
N TYR A 129 10.75 4.84 -4.74
CA TYR A 129 10.10 3.61 -5.16
C TYR A 129 9.44 3.80 -6.52
N GLU A 130 9.55 2.80 -7.41
CA GLU A 130 9.04 2.90 -8.79
C GLU A 130 8.16 1.72 -9.15
N TYR A 131 6.92 1.98 -9.57
CA TYR A 131 5.92 0.97 -9.91
C TYR A 131 5.46 1.16 -11.36
N SER A 132 5.67 0.16 -12.23
CA SER A 132 5.19 0.30 -13.61
C SER A 132 3.69 0.16 -13.68
N VAL A 133 3.10 0.73 -14.74
CA VAL A 133 1.68 0.56 -15.03
C VAL A 133 1.31 -0.92 -15.17
N ASN A 134 2.20 -1.74 -15.71
CA ASN A 134 1.96 -3.18 -15.84
C ASN A 134 1.86 -3.85 -14.47
N ASP A 135 2.74 -3.51 -13.53
CA ASP A 135 2.72 -4.04 -12.16
C ASP A 135 1.41 -3.64 -11.45
N LEU A 136 1.01 -2.36 -11.59
CA LEU A 136 -0.21 -1.80 -11.01
C LEU A 136 -1.47 -2.41 -11.61
N LEU A 137 -1.50 -2.62 -12.92
CA LEU A 137 -2.60 -3.28 -13.63
C LEU A 137 -2.70 -4.76 -13.25
N PHE A 138 -1.55 -5.44 -13.12
CA PHE A 138 -1.50 -6.82 -12.64
C PHE A 138 -2.08 -6.90 -11.22
N PHE A 139 -1.65 -6.02 -10.32
CA PHE A 139 -2.23 -5.94 -8.98
C PHE A 139 -3.73 -5.64 -8.99
N LYS A 140 -4.19 -4.60 -9.71
CA LYS A 140 -5.62 -4.23 -9.85
C LYS A 140 -6.48 -5.42 -10.26
N ASN A 141 -6.00 -6.17 -11.23
CA ASN A 141 -6.71 -7.32 -11.77
C ASN A 141 -6.78 -8.49 -10.80
N ASN A 142 -5.90 -8.56 -9.82
CA ASN A 142 -5.77 -9.68 -8.88
C ASN A 142 -6.20 -9.35 -7.44
N GLU A 143 -6.33 -8.07 -7.09
CA GLU A 143 -6.67 -7.63 -5.72
C GLU A 143 -7.97 -8.28 -5.20
N SER A 144 -9.02 -8.31 -6.03
CA SER A 144 -10.30 -8.94 -5.67
C SER A 144 -10.17 -10.46 -5.46
N VAL A 145 -9.34 -11.12 -6.27
CA VAL A 145 -9.09 -12.57 -6.17
C VAL A 145 -8.38 -12.88 -4.86
N VAL A 146 -7.33 -12.11 -4.52
CA VAL A 146 -6.63 -12.24 -3.24
C VAL A 146 -7.58 -12.00 -2.07
N GLY A 147 -8.38 -10.94 -2.11
CA GLY A 147 -9.34 -10.64 -1.05
C GLY A 147 -10.36 -11.76 -0.84
N LYS A 148 -10.91 -12.33 -1.93
CA LYS A 148 -11.84 -13.48 -1.85
C LYS A 148 -11.17 -14.72 -1.29
N MET A 149 -9.95 -15.03 -1.73
CA MET A 149 -9.20 -16.17 -1.21
C MET A 149 -8.91 -16.01 0.29
N VAL A 150 -8.38 -14.87 0.72
CA VAL A 150 -8.06 -14.59 2.13
C VAL A 150 -9.30 -14.72 2.99
N LYS A 151 -10.44 -14.19 2.54
CA LYS A 151 -11.71 -14.37 3.23
C LYS A 151 -12.16 -15.83 3.31
N ALA A 152 -12.02 -16.59 2.22
CA ALA A 152 -12.35 -18.02 2.20
C ALA A 152 -11.44 -18.83 3.15
N MET A 153 -10.16 -18.48 3.21
CA MET A 153 -9.19 -19.04 4.14
C MET A 153 -9.58 -18.79 5.60
N CYS A 154 -9.94 -17.56 5.95
CA CYS A 154 -10.37 -17.21 7.30
C CYS A 154 -11.67 -17.90 7.73
N ASN A 155 -12.55 -18.23 6.77
CA ASN A 155 -13.78 -18.97 7.03
C ASN A 155 -13.57 -20.50 7.01
N GLY A 156 -12.33 -20.98 6.92
CA GLY A 156 -12.01 -22.41 6.88
C GLY A 156 -12.53 -23.15 5.64
N ASN A 157 -12.84 -22.45 4.54
CA ASN A 157 -13.39 -23.06 3.33
C ASN A 157 -12.30 -23.54 2.36
N CYS A 158 -11.67 -24.65 2.71
CA CYS A 158 -10.49 -25.19 2.02
C CYS A 158 -10.73 -25.59 0.56
N MET A 159 -11.95 -26.04 0.24
CA MET A 159 -12.34 -26.37 -1.13
C MET A 159 -12.40 -25.14 -2.05
N ILE A 160 -12.75 -23.97 -1.50
CA ILE A 160 -12.70 -22.72 -2.26
C ILE A 160 -11.25 -22.26 -2.41
N VAL A 161 -10.47 -22.36 -1.33
CA VAL A 161 -9.06 -21.96 -1.29
C VAL A 161 -8.23 -22.73 -2.32
N SER A 162 -8.41 -24.05 -2.44
CA SER A 162 -7.71 -24.88 -3.44
C SER A 162 -7.93 -24.45 -4.89
N LYS A 163 -9.02 -23.73 -5.21
CA LYS A 163 -9.29 -23.27 -6.58
C LYS A 163 -8.37 -22.12 -7.03
N TYR A 164 -7.69 -21.46 -6.10
CA TYR A 164 -6.78 -20.35 -6.39
C TYR A 164 -5.31 -20.78 -6.53
N PHE A 165 -5.00 -22.03 -6.20
CA PHE A 165 -3.64 -22.55 -6.30
C PHE A 165 -3.45 -23.34 -7.59
N ASP A 166 -2.22 -23.32 -8.11
CA ASP A 166 -1.82 -24.21 -9.18
C ASP A 166 -1.83 -25.65 -8.66
N LYS A 167 -2.57 -26.53 -9.34
CA LYS A 167 -2.67 -27.95 -8.99
C LYS A 167 -1.35 -28.69 -9.16
N ASN A 168 -0.45 -28.18 -10.00
CA ASN A 168 0.89 -28.74 -10.20
C ASN A 168 1.83 -28.39 -9.05
N VAL A 169 1.58 -27.27 -8.36
CA VAL A 169 2.41 -26.78 -7.24
C VAL A 169 1.83 -27.21 -5.88
N PHE A 170 0.50 -27.20 -5.75
CA PHE A 170 -0.18 -27.50 -4.49
C PHE A 170 -1.07 -28.74 -4.62
N ASN A 171 -0.68 -29.79 -3.90
CA ASN A 171 -1.57 -30.93 -3.65
C ASN A 171 -2.56 -30.62 -2.51
N GLN A 172 -3.62 -31.42 -2.42
CA GLN A 172 -4.70 -31.24 -1.44
C GLN A 172 -4.20 -31.25 0.02
N TYR A 173 -3.10 -31.95 0.31
CA TYR A 173 -2.49 -31.99 1.63
C TYR A 173 -1.91 -30.63 2.05
N ALA A 174 -1.20 -29.95 1.14
CA ALA A 174 -0.68 -28.61 1.39
C ALA A 174 -1.80 -27.58 1.65
N VAL A 175 -2.89 -27.66 0.87
CA VAL A 175 -4.07 -26.80 1.08
C VAL A 175 -4.71 -27.05 2.44
N ASN A 176 -4.85 -28.33 2.85
CA ASN A 176 -5.42 -28.67 4.16
C ASN A 176 -4.56 -28.11 5.31
N ARG A 177 -3.22 -28.20 5.23
CA ARG A 177 -2.32 -27.61 6.24
C ARG A 177 -2.44 -26.09 6.35
N ILE A 178 -2.54 -25.40 5.22
CA ILE A 178 -2.79 -23.94 5.19
C ILE A 178 -4.10 -23.62 5.89
N CYS A 179 -5.14 -24.38 5.57
CA CYS A 179 -6.45 -24.24 6.18
C CYS A 179 -6.45 -24.49 7.69
N ASP A 180 -5.78 -25.53 8.16
CA ASP A 180 -5.71 -25.86 9.58
C ASP A 180 -4.94 -24.78 10.36
N SER A 181 -3.89 -24.21 9.76
CA SER A 181 -3.16 -23.06 10.31
C SER A 181 -4.05 -21.82 10.48
N LEU A 182 -5.07 -21.67 9.62
CA LEU A 182 -6.01 -20.55 9.63
C LEU A 182 -7.30 -20.84 10.42
N ARG A 183 -7.67 -22.10 10.63
CA ARG A 183 -8.76 -22.49 11.55
C ARG A 183 -8.47 -22.10 13.00
N VAL A 184 -7.21 -22.10 13.40
CA VAL A 184 -6.79 -21.53 14.71
C VAL A 184 -7.17 -20.06 14.80
N PHE A 185 -7.14 -19.32 13.68
CA PHE A 185 -7.61 -17.94 13.62
C PHE A 185 -9.14 -17.86 13.65
N ASP A 186 -9.86 -18.71 12.91
CA ASP A 186 -11.33 -18.77 12.92
C ASP A 186 -11.90 -18.99 14.34
N ASN A 187 -11.34 -19.94 15.09
CA ASN A 187 -11.75 -20.20 16.48
C ASN A 187 -11.54 -18.99 17.41
N ALA A 188 -10.51 -18.18 17.17
CA ALA A 188 -10.24 -16.97 17.94
C ALA A 188 -11.13 -15.78 17.54
N VAL A 189 -11.88 -15.92 16.45
CA VAL A 189 -12.65 -14.84 15.81
C VAL A 189 -14.17 -15.12 15.80
N LYS A 190 -14.61 -16.35 16.10
CA LYS A 190 -16.02 -16.76 16.15
C LYS A 190 -16.94 -15.67 16.74
N GLY A 191 -17.91 -15.24 15.93
CA GLY A 191 -18.90 -14.21 16.28
C GLY A 191 -18.52 -12.78 15.90
N ASN A 192 -17.28 -12.52 15.43
CA ASN A 192 -16.85 -11.18 15.02
C ASN A 192 -16.86 -11.01 13.49
N ARG A 193 -17.15 -9.78 13.04
CA ARG A 193 -17.02 -9.41 11.63
C ARG A 193 -15.54 -9.40 11.23
N LEU A 194 -15.17 -10.30 10.32
CA LEU A 194 -13.86 -10.32 9.68
C LEU A 194 -13.71 -9.14 8.72
N ILE A 195 -12.61 -8.40 8.86
CA ILE A 195 -12.20 -7.34 7.92
C ILE A 195 -10.91 -7.80 7.26
N VAL A 196 -10.93 -7.91 5.94
CA VAL A 196 -9.74 -8.16 5.11
C VAL A 196 -9.38 -6.84 4.45
N ASP A 197 -8.16 -6.37 4.69
CA ASP A 197 -7.68 -5.07 4.25
C ASP A 197 -6.35 -5.24 3.50
N ILE A 198 -6.33 -4.84 2.23
CA ILE A 198 -5.15 -4.99 1.36
C ILE A 198 -4.29 -3.73 1.48
N LYS A 199 -3.11 -3.91 2.06
CA LYS A 199 -2.21 -2.84 2.46
C LYS A 199 -1.29 -2.35 1.36
N GLY A 200 -1.02 -3.18 0.36
CA GLY A 200 -0.12 -2.85 -0.74
C GLY A 200 0.43 -4.11 -1.40
N PHE A 201 1.43 -3.94 -2.25
CA PHE A 201 2.12 -5.04 -2.91
C PHE A 201 3.61 -4.75 -3.09
N ASP A 202 4.38 -5.78 -3.40
CA ASP A 202 5.78 -5.64 -3.80
C ASP A 202 6.07 -6.57 -4.98
N VAL A 203 6.98 -6.17 -5.85
CA VAL A 203 7.38 -6.97 -7.02
C VAL A 203 8.54 -7.87 -6.60
N VAL A 204 8.28 -9.16 -6.47
CA VAL A 204 9.27 -10.15 -5.98
C VAL A 204 10.13 -10.68 -7.12
N SER A 205 9.57 -10.74 -8.33
CA SER A 205 10.31 -11.11 -9.53
C SER A 205 9.75 -10.42 -10.76
N ALA A 206 10.63 -9.97 -11.65
CA ALA A 206 10.23 -9.44 -12.96
C ALA A 206 9.94 -10.55 -13.97
N LYS A 207 10.48 -11.78 -13.78
CA LYS A 207 10.34 -12.93 -14.68
C LYS A 207 10.46 -14.26 -13.90
N PRO A 208 9.39 -15.08 -13.76
CA PRO A 208 7.99 -14.73 -14.04
C PRO A 208 7.55 -13.50 -13.24
N HIS A 209 6.59 -12.73 -13.74
CA HIS A 209 6.17 -11.47 -13.11
C HIS A 209 5.43 -11.76 -11.79
N ALA A 210 6.15 -11.83 -10.68
CA ALA A 210 5.63 -12.24 -9.38
C ALA A 210 5.39 -11.02 -8.49
N ILE A 211 4.19 -10.90 -7.92
CA ILE A 211 3.90 -9.89 -6.89
C ILE A 211 3.55 -10.54 -5.57
N LYS A 212 4.04 -9.94 -4.48
CA LYS A 212 3.64 -10.25 -3.11
C LYS A 212 2.61 -9.22 -2.67
N VAL A 213 1.39 -9.66 -2.43
CA VAL A 213 0.32 -8.83 -1.90
C VAL A 213 0.32 -8.89 -0.39
N PHE A 214 0.37 -7.74 0.27
CA PHE A 214 0.30 -7.62 1.72
C PHE A 214 -1.14 -7.34 2.14
N THR A 215 -1.69 -8.22 2.98
CA THR A 215 -3.04 -8.08 3.52
C THR A 215 -3.01 -8.21 5.04
N VAL A 216 -3.93 -7.52 5.68
CA VAL A 216 -4.19 -7.63 7.11
C VAL A 216 -5.61 -8.14 7.30
N VAL A 217 -5.75 -9.17 8.13
CA VAL A 217 -7.05 -9.66 8.58
C VAL A 217 -7.25 -9.22 10.02
N LYS A 218 -8.34 -8.50 10.27
CA LYS A 218 -8.72 -8.01 11.59
C LYS A 218 -10.02 -8.65 12.05
N ALA A 219 -10.06 -8.97 13.33
CA ALA A 219 -11.26 -9.42 14.02
C ALA A 219 -11.16 -9.11 15.51
N ALA A 220 -12.14 -8.39 16.04
CA ALA A 220 -12.10 -7.87 17.41
C ALA A 220 -10.75 -7.19 17.72
N LYS A 221 -9.98 -7.74 18.68
CA LYS A 221 -8.66 -7.24 19.08
C LYS A 221 -7.49 -7.96 18.39
N LEU A 222 -7.76 -8.91 17.50
CA LEU A 222 -6.77 -9.70 16.79
C LEU A 222 -6.51 -9.15 15.39
N SER A 223 -5.23 -9.17 15.01
CA SER A 223 -4.76 -8.80 13.68
C SER A 223 -3.74 -9.83 13.23
N LYS A 224 -3.84 -10.29 11.99
CA LYS A 224 -2.83 -11.14 11.34
C LYS A 224 -2.45 -10.54 10.01
N ALA A 225 -1.17 -10.62 9.69
CA ALA A 225 -0.70 -10.28 8.37
C ALA A 225 -0.54 -11.54 7.54
N ILE A 226 -1.03 -11.45 6.30
CA ILE A 226 -0.92 -12.51 5.32
C ILE A 226 -0.24 -11.90 4.10
N SER A 227 0.73 -12.60 3.56
CA SER A 227 1.37 -12.26 2.30
C SER A 227 1.07 -13.35 1.28
N VAL A 228 0.58 -12.95 0.12
CA VAL A 228 0.20 -13.86 -0.97
C VAL A 228 1.10 -13.57 -2.16
N ILE A 229 1.85 -14.56 -2.63
CA ILE A 229 2.65 -14.44 -3.85
C ILE A 229 1.83 -14.96 -5.02
N ILE A 230 1.64 -14.10 -6.01
CA ILE A 230 0.92 -14.40 -7.24
C ILE A 230 1.92 -14.45 -8.37
N GLU A 231 1.88 -15.53 -9.14
CA GLU A 231 2.67 -15.70 -10.35
C GLU A 231 1.74 -15.95 -11.54
N PRO A 232 2.00 -15.35 -12.71
CA PRO A 232 1.31 -15.68 -13.94
C PRO A 232 1.83 -17.01 -14.47
N ASP A 233 0.94 -17.96 -14.74
CA ASP A 233 1.26 -19.20 -15.46
C ASP A 233 0.32 -19.35 -16.66
N ASN A 234 0.88 -19.26 -17.88
CA ASN A 234 0.21 -19.60 -19.14
C ASN A 234 -1.23 -19.07 -19.29
N GLY A 235 -1.48 -17.82 -18.85
CA GLY A 235 -2.79 -17.16 -18.95
C GLY A 235 -3.76 -17.45 -17.79
N SER A 236 -3.41 -18.38 -16.88
CA SER A 236 -4.11 -18.63 -15.62
C SER A 236 -3.35 -17.96 -14.46
N ARG A 237 -4.09 -17.39 -13.51
CA ARG A 237 -3.51 -16.72 -12.34
C ARG A 237 -3.50 -17.72 -11.20
N PHE A 238 -2.32 -18.11 -10.74
CA PHE A 238 -2.20 -19.00 -9.60
C PHE A 238 -1.34 -18.39 -8.51
N ILE A 239 -1.61 -18.85 -7.30
CA ILE A 239 -0.86 -18.46 -6.12
C ILE A 239 0.32 -19.42 -5.99
N ALA A 240 1.51 -18.88 -6.16
CA ALA A 240 2.77 -19.63 -6.06
C ALA A 240 3.24 -19.77 -4.61
N GLY A 241 2.81 -18.87 -3.72
CA GLY A 241 3.22 -18.91 -2.32
C GLY A 241 2.26 -18.20 -1.36
N LEU A 242 2.21 -18.68 -0.13
CA LEU A 242 1.43 -18.09 0.95
C LEU A 242 2.29 -18.05 2.22
N TYR A 243 2.37 -16.87 2.84
CA TYR A 243 3.06 -16.66 4.09
C TYR A 243 2.12 -16.00 5.09
N ILE A 244 1.95 -16.62 6.26
CA ILE A 244 1.15 -16.07 7.35
C ILE A 244 2.13 -15.68 8.46
N SER A 245 2.12 -14.41 8.85
CA SER A 245 2.94 -13.94 9.98
C SER A 245 2.05 -13.44 11.11
N ASN A 246 2.56 -13.59 12.33
CA ASN A 246 1.91 -13.08 13.54
C ASN A 246 2.09 -11.56 13.71
N THR A 247 2.82 -10.91 12.80
CA THR A 247 3.41 -9.60 13.04
C THR A 247 3.26 -8.72 11.81
N PHE A 248 2.26 -7.86 11.86
CA PHE A 248 2.45 -6.43 11.66
C PHE A 248 1.58 -5.77 12.75
N VAL A 249 2.03 -4.67 13.32
CA VAL A 249 1.32 -3.91 14.38
C VAL A 249 1.64 -4.40 15.81
N LYS A 250 2.71 -3.86 16.40
CA LYS A 250 2.64 -3.45 17.81
C LYS A 250 1.68 -2.26 17.85
N LYS A 251 0.65 -2.34 18.69
CA LYS A 251 -0.13 -1.16 19.09
C LYS A 251 0.71 -0.28 19.99
#